data_AF-A0A7K0RF21-F1
#
_entry.id   AF-A0A7K0RF21-F1
#
_cell.length_a   1.000
_cell.length_b   1.000
_cell.length_c   1.000
_cell.angle_alpha   90.00
_cell.angle_beta   90.00
_cell.angle_gamma   90.00
#
_symmetry.space_group_name_H-M   'P 1'
#
loop_
_entity.id
_entity.type
_entity.pdbx_description
1 polymer ?
#
loop_
_entity_poly.entity_id
_entity_poly.type
_entity_poly.pdbx_seq_one_letter_code
_entity_poly.pdbx_strand_id
1 'polypeptide(L)' 'MAADIERWWDDQQARKKGRQDKCQTKRVFTSEAEARAHAAADRAQFGDRFTPYRCDLCGDWHLTRSAT' A
#
# COMPACT_ATOMS: atom_id res chain seq x y z
N MET A 1 -36.86 -1.60 1.62
CA MET A 1 -36.02 -0.69 2.43
C MET A 1 -34.82 -1.40 3.08
N ALA A 2 -34.95 -2.62 3.62
CA ALA A 2 -33.80 -3.37 4.16
C ALA A 2 -32.77 -3.80 3.08
N ALA A 3 -33.23 -4.26 1.91
CA ALA A 3 -32.36 -4.76 0.85
C ALA A 3 -31.40 -3.72 0.23
N ASP A 4 -31.71 -2.42 0.31
CA ASP A 4 -30.81 -1.36 -0.18
C ASP A 4 -29.66 -1.07 0.80
N ILE A 5 -29.89 -1.26 2.10
CA ILE A 5 -28.86 -1.09 3.14
C ILE A 5 -27.85 -2.23 3.08
N GLU A 6 -28.34 -3.47 2.90
CA GLU A 6 -27.48 -4.65 2.75
C GLU A 6 -26.65 -4.59 1.47
N ARG A 7 -27.25 -4.19 0.34
CA ARG A 7 -26.52 -4.01 -0.93
C ARG A 7 -25.42 -2.94 -0.82
N TRP A 8 -25.72 -1.82 -0.14
CA TRP A 8 -24.74 -0.77 0.11
C TRP A 8 -23.57 -1.23 0.99
N TRP A 9 -23.84 -2.05 2.02
CA TRP A 9 -22.79 -2.57 2.91
C TRP A 9 -21.86 -3.54 2.17
N ASP A 10 -22.41 -4.42 1.33
CA ASP A 10 -21.62 -5.37 0.53
C ASP A 10 -20.72 -4.64 -0.49
N ASP A 11 -21.25 -3.60 -1.15
CA ASP A 11 -20.48 -2.72 -2.04
C ASP A 11 -19.30 -2.04 -1.31
N GLN A 12 -19.52 -1.58 -0.07
CA GLN A 12 -18.46 -0.99 0.74
C GLN A 12 -17.37 -2.02 1.09
N GLN A 13 -17.76 -3.25 1.43
CA GLN A 13 -16.83 -4.34 1.70
C GLN A 13 -16.02 -4.72 0.44
N ALA A 14 -16.66 -4.84 -0.72
CA ALA A 14 -16.00 -5.13 -1.98
C ALA A 14 -14.97 -4.05 -2.36
N ARG A 15 -15.31 -2.77 -2.16
CA ARG A 15 -14.37 -1.65 -2.39
C ARG A 15 -13.19 -1.62 -1.42
N LYS A 16 -13.39 -2.06 -0.17
CA LYS A 16 -12.31 -2.21 0.81
C LYS A 16 -11.38 -3.36 0.42
N LYS A 17 -11.95 -4.51 0.05
CA LYS A 17 -11.21 -5.68 -0.44
C LYS A 17 -10.39 -5.37 -1.70
N GLY A 18 -10.98 -4.70 -2.69
CA GLY A 18 -10.26 -4.32 -3.91
C GLY A 18 -9.13 -3.31 -3.70
N ARG A 19 -9.23 -2.47 -2.65
CA ARG A 19 -8.12 -1.60 -2.23
C ARG A 19 -7.03 -2.38 -1.51
N GLN A 20 -7.40 -3.34 -0.66
CA GLN A 20 -6.47 -4.18 0.08
C GLN A 20 -5.68 -5.12 -0.86
N ASP A 21 -6.34 -5.69 -1.87
CA ASP A 21 -5.72 -6.53 -2.90
C ASP A 21 -4.62 -5.78 -3.68
N LYS A 22 -4.89 -4.53 -4.08
CA LYS A 22 -3.91 -3.67 -4.74
C LYS A 22 -2.69 -3.35 -3.88
N CYS A 23 -2.84 -3.35 -2.55
CA CYS A 23 -1.70 -3.22 -1.65
C CYS A 23 -0.88 -4.53 -1.61
N GLN A 24 -1.55 -5.70 -1.59
CA GLN A 24 -0.87 -7.00 -1.60
C GLN A 24 -0.11 -7.28 -2.90
N THR A 25 -0.55 -6.73 -4.04
CA THR A 25 0.20 -6.85 -5.30
C THR A 25 1.48 -6.02 -5.33
N LYS A 26 1.57 -4.96 -4.51
CA LYS A 26 2.74 -4.09 -4.43
C LYS A 26 3.74 -4.65 -3.42
N ARG A 27 5.03 -4.29 -3.58
CA ARG A 27 6.04 -4.55 -2.54
C ARG A 27 5.57 -3.91 -1.23
N VAL A 28 5.38 -4.75 -0.22
CA VAL A 28 5.00 -4.38 1.15
C VAL A 28 6.14 -4.76 2.07
N PHE A 29 6.31 -3.97 3.12
CA PHE A 29 7.29 -4.22 4.17
C PHE A 29 6.60 -4.14 5.51
N THR A 30 6.98 -5.03 6.41
CA THR A 30 6.38 -5.11 7.74
C THR A 30 6.90 -4.02 8.67
N SER A 31 8.06 -3.45 8.35
CA SER A 31 8.79 -2.50 9.20
C SER A 31 9.37 -1.34 8.40
N GLU A 32 9.45 -0.16 9.03
CA GLU A 32 10.10 1.02 8.44
C GLU A 32 11.56 0.75 8.07
N ALA A 33 12.27 0.03 8.95
CA ALA A 33 13.67 -0.32 8.75
C ALA A 33 13.88 -1.17 7.49
N GLU A 34 13.01 -2.15 7.26
CA GLU A 34 13.02 -3.00 6.08
C GLU A 34 12.75 -2.17 4.82
N ALA A 35 11.72 -1.32 4.85
CA ALA A 35 11.42 -0.42 3.74
C ALA A 35 12.58 0.55 3.43
N ARG A 36 13.24 1.11 4.46
CA ARG A 36 14.42 1.99 4.30
C ARG A 36 15.62 1.25 3.71
N ALA A 37 15.92 0.05 4.21
CA ALA A 37 17.02 -0.77 3.69
C ALA A 37 16.81 -1.07 2.20
N HIS A 38 15.58 -1.40 1.84
CA HIS A 38 15.18 -1.60 0.46
C HIS A 38 15.30 -0.33 -0.39
N ALA A 39 14.81 0.82 0.09
CA ALA A 39 14.97 2.09 -0.61
C ALA A 39 16.44 2.45 -0.85
N ALA A 40 17.31 2.17 0.13
CA ALA A 40 18.75 2.37 -0.01
C ALA A 40 19.37 1.41 -1.05
N ALA A 41 18.95 0.14 -1.05
CA ALA A 41 19.39 -0.84 -2.04
C ALA A 41 18.95 -0.48 -3.47
N ASP A 42 17.68 -0.07 -3.63
CA ASP A 42 17.13 0.37 -4.91
C ASP A 42 17.85 1.64 -5.41
N ARG A 43 18.19 2.58 -4.52
CA ARG A 43 19.01 3.75 -4.84
C ARG A 43 20.42 3.37 -5.29
N ALA A 44 21.02 2.36 -4.67
CA ALA A 44 22.37 1.89 -5.03
C ALA A 44 22.39 1.13 -6.37
N GLN A 45 21.33 0.37 -6.67
CA GLN A 45 21.24 -0.41 -7.91
C GLN A 45 20.76 0.41 -9.11
N PHE A 46 19.70 1.21 -8.95
CA PHE A 46 19.00 1.86 -10.05
C PHE A 46 19.19 3.38 -10.07
N GLY A 47 19.69 3.98 -8.99
CA GLY A 47 19.82 5.43 -8.84
C GLY A 47 18.49 6.14 -8.52
N ASP A 48 17.36 5.44 -8.55
CA ASP A 48 16.06 5.99 -8.18
C ASP A 48 15.96 6.25 -6.67
N ARG A 49 15.37 7.39 -6.31
CA ARG A 49 15.08 7.73 -4.91
C ARG A 49 13.68 7.26 -4.56
N PHE A 50 13.62 6.24 -3.70
CA PHE A 50 12.39 5.78 -3.10
C PHE A 50 12.28 6.31 -1.67
N THR A 51 11.09 6.76 -1.30
CA THR A 51 10.75 7.17 0.06
C THR A 51 9.79 6.15 0.67
N PRO A 52 10.11 5.56 1.83
CA PRO A 52 9.20 4.70 2.54
C PRO A 52 8.06 5.50 3.16
N TYR A 53 6.83 5.00 3.02
CA TYR A 53 5.63 5.57 3.63
C TYR A 53 4.75 4.46 4.19
N ARG A 54 4.04 4.75 5.28
CA ARG A 54 3.05 3.84 5.85
C ARG A 54 1.72 4.05 5.13
N CYS A 55 1.10 2.97 4.67
CA CYS A 55 -0.20 3.05 4.02
C CYS A 55 -1.32 2.97 5.06
N ASP A 56 -2.26 3.91 5.04
CA ASP A 56 -3.43 3.92 5.93
C ASP A 56 -4.47 2.84 5.61
N LEU A 57 -4.38 2.19 4.44
CA LEU A 57 -5.35 1.18 4.00
C LEU A 57 -5.01 -0.22 4.53
N CYS A 58 -3.74 -0.63 4.46
CA CYS A 58 -3.26 -1.92 4.95
C CYS A 58 -2.50 -1.82 6.28
N GLY A 59 -1.94 -0.65 6.61
CA GLY A 59 -1.12 -0.44 7.80
C GLY A 59 0.37 -0.74 7.61
N ASP A 60 0.74 -1.36 6.49
CA ASP A 60 2.10 -1.76 6.11
C ASP A 60 2.91 -0.61 5.49
N TRP A 61 4.21 -0.85 5.32
CA TRP A 61 5.14 0.07 4.68
C TRP A 61 5.26 -0.20 3.18
N HIS A 62 5.25 0.85 2.39
CA HIS A 62 5.44 0.83 0.95
C HIS A 62 6.50 1.84 0.53
N LEU A 63 6.99 1.68 -0.71
CA LEU A 63 7.91 2.62 -1.32
C LEU A 63 7.17 3.47 -2.35
N THR A 64 7.35 4.79 -2.26
CA THR A 64 6.94 5.71 -3.32
C THR A 64 8.18 6.32 -3.98
N ARG A 65 8.10 6.61 -5.27
CA ARG A 65 9.16 7.37 -5.95
C ARG A 65 9.06 8.82 -5.47
N SER A 66 10.12 9.33 -4.86
CA SER A 66 10.23 10.77 -4.66
C SER A 66 10.60 11.38 -6.02
N ALA A 67 9.65 12.05 -6.66
CA ALA A 67 9.96 12.92 -7.78
C ALA A 67 10.97 13.96 -7.28
N THR A 68 12.12 14.02 -7.94
CA THR A 68 13.12 15.08 -7.72
C THR A 68 12.65 16.33 -8.42
#